data_AF-A0A2R7RGG4-F1
#
_entry.id   AF-A0A2R7RGG4-F1
#
_cell.length_a   1.000
_cell.length_b   1.000
_cell.length_c   1.000
_cell.angle_alpha   90.00
_cell.angle_beta   90.00
_cell.angle_gamma   90.00
#
_symmetry.space_group_name_H-M   'P 1'
#
loop_
_entity.id
_entity.type
_entity.pdbx_description
1 polymer ?
#
loop_
_entity_poly.entity_id
_entity_poly.type
_entity_poly.pdbx_seq_one_letter_code
_entity_poly.pdbx_strand_id
1 'polypeptide(L)'
;MLTEHDYPDAPAPRVQICTYRQANDSRPGRIYLQLGVERDFNPANLQRQRAAEERLSGGTDQVCGSIDNVATRHMQDLTGRRARIVEDGYAVSIEMDIPDATEGAAHTPASGAGTDAGPALTADQELVVPELVRSIETVLPLQERQHTETLALMVAKEIPSAADVISSSDRVTLAEVIAHHEHRMDRYTPMPVPASIRLAELSFPQHARAALHHSPDNTSAGPAGTARSHHVVPDLER
;
A
#
# COMPACT_ATOMS: atom_id res chain seq x y z
N MET A 1 -16.03 -11.01 -11.94
CA MET A 1 -17.06 -11.68 -11.13
C MET A 1 -16.38 -12.03 -9.82
N LEU A 2 -16.72 -11.35 -8.73
CA LEU A 2 -16.13 -11.59 -7.40
C LEU A 2 -16.90 -12.75 -6.76
N THR A 3 -16.23 -13.84 -6.41
CA THR A 3 -16.83 -14.98 -5.70
C THR A 3 -16.74 -14.73 -4.20
N GLU A 4 -17.86 -14.32 -3.60
CA GLU A 4 -18.04 -14.23 -2.15
C GLU A 4 -18.33 -15.64 -1.61
N HIS A 5 -17.58 -16.06 -0.59
CA HIS A 5 -17.66 -17.40 -0.01
C HIS A 5 -18.17 -17.28 1.43
N ASP A 6 -19.13 -18.15 1.79
CA ASP A 6 -19.76 -18.22 3.12
C ASP A 6 -18.93 -19.17 4.02
N TYR A 7 -18.46 -18.72 5.19
CA TYR A 7 -17.43 -19.43 5.98
C TYR A 7 -17.79 -19.57 7.48
N PRO A 8 -17.61 -20.76 8.09
CA PRO A 8 -17.78 -20.99 9.53
C PRO A 8 -16.60 -20.46 10.39
N ASP A 9 -16.90 -20.25 11.69
CA ASP A 9 -16.17 -19.49 12.73
C ASP A 9 -14.74 -19.97 13.11
N ALA A 10 -13.79 -20.00 12.17
CA ALA A 10 -12.36 -20.10 12.51
C ALA A 10 -11.54 -18.92 11.94
N PRO A 11 -10.51 -18.44 12.67
CA PRO A 11 -9.72 -17.24 12.33
C PRO A 11 -8.61 -17.52 11.30
N ALA A 12 -8.89 -18.38 10.31
CA ALA A 12 -7.92 -18.67 9.25
C ALA A 12 -7.83 -17.50 8.25
N PRO A 13 -6.66 -17.23 7.65
CA PRO A 13 -6.54 -16.25 6.57
C PRO A 13 -7.48 -16.61 5.42
N ARG A 14 -8.45 -15.74 5.13
CA ARG A 14 -9.49 -15.99 4.11
C ARG A 14 -9.09 -15.35 2.79
N VAL A 15 -9.28 -16.05 1.68
CA VAL A 15 -9.02 -15.48 0.34
C VAL A 15 -10.12 -14.47 0.01
N GLN A 16 -9.77 -13.20 0.01
CA GLN A 16 -10.69 -12.10 -0.31
C GLN A 16 -10.75 -11.84 -1.81
N ILE A 17 -9.58 -11.85 -2.46
CA ILE A 17 -9.43 -11.59 -3.89
C ILE A 17 -8.48 -12.63 -4.46
N CYS A 18 -8.86 -13.22 -5.59
CA CYS A 18 -7.98 -13.99 -6.44
C CYS A 18 -8.22 -13.52 -7.87
N THR A 19 -7.15 -13.16 -8.58
CA THR A 19 -7.25 -12.73 -9.99
C THR A 19 -6.11 -13.28 -10.80
N TYR A 20 -6.41 -13.63 -12.05
CA TYR A 20 -5.42 -14.02 -13.05
C TYR A 20 -5.11 -12.85 -13.97
N ARG A 21 -3.81 -12.63 -14.21
CA ARG A 21 -3.30 -11.73 -15.23
C ARG A 21 -2.67 -12.56 -16.34
N GLN A 22 -3.19 -12.40 -17.55
CA GLN A 22 -2.71 -13.11 -18.72
C GLN A 22 -1.25 -12.76 -19.05
N ALA A 23 -0.50 -13.77 -19.48
CA ALA A 23 0.84 -13.61 -20.03
C ALA A 23 0.82 -12.65 -21.23
N ASN A 24 1.94 -11.95 -21.42
CA ASN A 24 2.18 -11.16 -22.62
C ASN A 24 3.64 -11.33 -23.08
N ASP A 25 4.00 -10.75 -24.21
CA ASP A 25 5.35 -10.89 -24.81
C ASP A 25 6.51 -10.50 -23.88
N SER A 26 6.25 -9.80 -22.79
CA SER A 26 7.26 -9.31 -21.85
C SER A 26 7.17 -9.92 -20.44
N ARG A 27 6.10 -10.65 -20.11
CA ARG A 27 5.82 -11.12 -18.74
C ARG A 27 5.04 -12.44 -18.73
N PRO A 28 5.42 -13.40 -17.88
CA PRO A 28 4.64 -14.62 -17.69
C PRO A 28 3.26 -14.29 -17.12
N GLY A 29 2.36 -15.28 -17.20
CA GLY A 29 1.06 -15.20 -16.53
C GLY A 29 1.24 -15.09 -15.03
N ARG A 30 0.32 -14.41 -14.34
CA ARG A 30 0.41 -14.21 -12.89
C ARG A 30 -0.91 -14.43 -12.19
N ILE A 31 -0.83 -14.87 -10.95
CA ILE A 31 -1.94 -14.80 -10.00
C ILE A 31 -1.64 -13.72 -8.97
N TYR A 32 -2.65 -12.91 -8.66
CA TYR A 32 -2.66 -12.01 -7.53
C TYR A 32 -3.69 -12.53 -6.53
N LEU A 33 -3.26 -12.75 -5.29
CA LEU A 33 -4.12 -13.11 -4.18
C LEU A 33 -4.05 -12.06 -3.08
N GLN A 34 -5.19 -11.81 -2.46
CA GLN A 34 -5.30 -11.05 -1.23
C GLN A 34 -5.98 -11.91 -0.18
N LEU A 35 -5.34 -12.03 0.99
CA LEU A 35 -5.86 -12.74 2.13
C LEU A 35 -6.15 -11.77 3.26
N GLY A 36 -7.33 -11.88 3.87
CA GLY A 36 -7.71 -11.10 5.04
C GLY A 36 -6.92 -11.53 6.27
N VAL A 37 -6.53 -10.56 7.09
CA VAL A 37 -5.89 -10.75 8.38
C VAL A 37 -6.87 -10.29 9.45
N GLU A 38 -7.32 -11.24 10.26
CA GLU A 38 -8.18 -10.94 11.40
C GLU A 38 -7.35 -10.25 12.49
N ARG A 39 -7.70 -8.99 12.78
CA ARG A 39 -7.04 -8.18 13.81
C ARG A 39 -8.01 -7.15 14.37
N ASP A 40 -7.80 -6.81 15.64
CA ASP A 40 -8.52 -5.73 16.28
C ASP A 40 -8.10 -4.36 15.74
N PHE A 41 -9.01 -3.38 15.90
CA PHE A 41 -8.71 -1.99 15.63
C PHE A 41 -7.56 -1.47 16.52
N ASN A 42 -6.51 -0.95 15.88
CA ASN A 42 -5.37 -0.36 16.58
C ASN A 42 -5.44 1.19 16.52
N PRO A 43 -5.83 1.88 17.62
CA PRO A 43 -5.90 3.34 17.64
C PRO A 43 -4.53 4.02 17.44
N ALA A 44 -3.43 3.35 17.79
CA ALA A 44 -2.10 3.90 17.59
C ALA A 44 -1.71 3.98 16.11
N ASN A 45 -2.16 3.01 15.29
CA ASN A 45 -1.94 3.04 13.85
C ASN A 45 -2.70 4.21 13.20
N LEU A 46 -3.97 4.42 13.59
CA LEU A 46 -4.74 5.57 13.13
C LEU A 46 -4.11 6.92 13.55
N GLN A 47 -3.61 7.01 14.79
CA GLN A 47 -2.94 8.23 15.25
C GLN A 47 -1.64 8.48 14.46
N ARG A 48 -0.88 7.43 14.16
CA ARG A 48 0.33 7.51 13.33
C ARG A 48 0.01 7.96 11.91
N GLN A 49 -1.04 7.42 11.30
CA GLN A 49 -1.51 7.84 9.99
C GLN A 49 -1.83 9.34 9.98
N ARG A 50 -2.67 9.81 10.91
CA ARG A 50 -3.01 11.23 11.02
C ARG A 50 -1.79 12.12 11.21
N ALA A 51 -0.85 11.71 12.08
CA ALA A 51 0.38 12.44 12.30
C ALA A 51 1.29 12.48 11.05
N ALA A 52 1.25 11.44 10.21
CA ALA A 52 1.97 11.39 8.94
C ALA A 52 1.28 12.28 7.88
N GLU A 53 -0.05 12.23 7.76
CA GLU A 53 -0.84 13.11 6.89
C GLU A 53 -0.67 14.60 7.22
N GLU A 54 -0.48 14.94 8.50
CA GLU A 54 -0.18 16.31 8.92
C GLU A 54 1.20 16.80 8.47
N ARG A 55 2.15 15.90 8.19
CA ARG A 55 3.56 16.24 7.91
C ARG A 55 3.98 15.99 6.47
N LEU A 56 3.31 15.10 5.76
CA LEU A 56 3.70 14.64 4.43
C LEU A 56 2.76 15.21 3.37
N SER A 57 3.36 15.66 2.27
CA SER A 57 2.60 16.07 1.09
C SER A 57 2.06 14.84 0.36
N GLY A 58 0.75 14.74 0.20
CA GLY A 58 0.10 13.66 -0.52
C GLY A 58 -1.31 13.39 0.02
N GLY A 59 -2.16 12.74 -0.77
CA GLY A 59 -3.45 12.26 -0.26
C GLY A 59 -3.27 11.08 0.72
N THR A 60 -4.32 10.79 1.51
CA THR A 60 -4.38 9.66 2.45
C THR A 60 -3.84 8.36 1.86
N ASP A 61 -4.23 8.02 0.62
CA ASP A 61 -3.77 6.81 -0.06
C ASP A 61 -2.25 6.70 -0.17
N GLN A 62 -1.54 7.81 -0.37
CA GLN A 62 -0.08 7.80 -0.48
C GLN A 62 0.59 7.61 0.88
N VAL A 63 -0.02 8.14 1.94
CA VAL A 63 0.47 7.99 3.32
C VAL A 63 0.24 6.56 3.79
N CYS A 64 -0.98 6.03 3.65
CA CYS A 64 -1.31 4.63 3.92
C CYS A 64 -0.39 3.69 3.13
N GLY A 65 -0.21 3.94 1.83
CA GLY A 65 0.73 3.16 1.02
C GLY A 65 2.18 3.22 1.53
N SER A 66 2.62 4.35 2.10
CA SER A 66 3.96 4.45 2.70
C SER A 66 4.07 3.65 4.00
N ILE A 67 3.02 3.67 4.82
CA ILE A 67 2.92 2.86 6.05
C ILE A 67 2.97 1.38 5.71
N ASP A 68 2.14 0.93 4.77
CA ASP A 68 2.07 -0.46 4.32
C ASP A 68 3.42 -0.95 3.75
N ASN A 69 4.15 -0.11 3.01
CA ASN A 69 5.47 -0.48 2.50
C ASN A 69 6.52 -0.61 3.61
N VAL A 70 6.48 0.25 4.64
CA VAL A 70 7.37 0.12 5.80
C VAL A 70 7.01 -1.13 6.61
N ALA A 71 5.72 -1.37 6.90
CA ALA A 71 5.25 -2.57 7.57
C ALA A 71 5.64 -3.83 6.79
N THR A 72 5.45 -3.82 5.47
CA THR A 72 5.86 -4.90 4.58
C THR A 72 7.34 -5.18 4.72
N ARG A 73 8.21 -4.16 4.69
CA ARG A 73 9.66 -4.36 4.86
C ARG A 73 9.98 -5.04 6.18
N HIS A 74 9.39 -4.57 7.28
CA HIS A 74 9.58 -5.17 8.61
C HIS A 74 9.17 -6.66 8.63
N MET A 75 8.05 -6.98 7.98
CA MET A 75 7.57 -8.37 7.88
C MET A 75 8.49 -9.24 7.02
N GLN A 76 8.94 -8.73 5.87
CA GLN A 76 9.83 -9.44 4.97
C GLN A 76 11.20 -9.69 5.63
N ASP A 77 11.72 -8.71 6.36
CA ASP A 77 12.97 -8.85 7.13
C ASP A 77 12.83 -9.88 8.26
N LEU A 78 11.65 -9.97 8.89
CA LEU A 78 11.38 -10.92 9.96
C LEU A 78 11.19 -12.35 9.45
N THR A 79 10.45 -12.51 8.35
CA THR A 79 9.91 -13.82 7.91
C THR A 79 10.60 -14.38 6.68
N GLY A 80 11.33 -13.54 5.92
CA GLY A 80 11.90 -13.89 4.61
C GLY A 80 10.87 -14.12 3.51
N ARG A 81 9.58 -13.89 3.77
CA ARG A 81 8.48 -14.10 2.81
C ARG A 81 8.39 -12.94 1.84
N ARG A 82 7.76 -13.19 0.67
CA ARG A 82 7.54 -12.20 -0.38
C ARG A 82 6.17 -11.53 -0.32
N ALA A 83 5.30 -11.96 0.59
CA ALA A 83 4.02 -11.31 0.83
C ALA A 83 4.18 -9.81 1.11
N ARG A 84 3.12 -9.04 0.84
CA ARG A 84 3.08 -7.61 1.09
C ARG A 84 1.89 -7.30 1.97
N ILE A 85 2.11 -6.51 3.01
CA ILE A 85 1.04 -5.97 3.84
C ILE A 85 0.31 -4.90 3.03
N VAL A 86 -1.02 -4.96 3.05
CA VAL A 86 -1.92 -4.00 2.39
C VAL A 86 -3.09 -3.68 3.32
N GLU A 87 -3.85 -2.64 2.96
CA GLU A 87 -5.03 -2.20 3.71
C GLU A 87 -4.71 -1.94 5.18
N ASP A 88 -3.63 -1.19 5.46
CA ASP A 88 -3.21 -0.81 6.82
C ASP A 88 -2.96 -2.02 7.75
N GLY A 89 -2.61 -3.17 7.18
CA GLY A 89 -2.36 -4.41 7.92
C GLY A 89 -3.58 -5.29 8.13
N TYR A 90 -4.70 -5.02 7.47
CA TYR A 90 -5.89 -5.88 7.47
C TYR A 90 -5.88 -6.94 6.38
N ALA A 91 -4.94 -6.88 5.44
CA ALA A 91 -4.77 -7.90 4.45
C ALA A 91 -3.30 -8.08 4.05
N VAL A 92 -3.01 -9.25 3.47
CA VAL A 92 -1.74 -9.55 2.81
C VAL A 92 -1.98 -9.87 1.35
N SER A 93 -1.15 -9.30 0.48
CA SER A 93 -1.15 -9.60 -0.94
C SER A 93 0.05 -10.47 -1.33
N ILE A 94 -0.20 -11.44 -2.20
CA ILE A 94 0.80 -12.38 -2.72
C ILE A 94 0.65 -12.41 -4.24
N GLU A 95 1.75 -12.12 -4.94
CA GLU A 95 1.86 -12.25 -6.39
C GLU A 95 2.73 -13.45 -6.74
N MET A 96 2.25 -14.32 -7.60
CA MET A 96 2.99 -15.50 -8.08
C MET A 96 2.96 -15.57 -9.59
N ASP A 97 4.12 -15.84 -10.20
CA ASP A 97 4.23 -16.15 -11.62
C ASP A 97 3.75 -17.59 -11.87
N ILE A 98 3.02 -17.81 -12.96
CA ILE A 98 2.65 -19.16 -13.40
C ILE A 98 3.88 -19.80 -14.05
N PRO A 99 4.27 -21.02 -13.63
CA PRO A 99 5.39 -21.73 -14.24
C PRO A 99 5.17 -21.94 -15.73
N ASP A 100 6.19 -21.66 -16.55
CA ASP A 100 6.10 -21.95 -17.98
C ASP A 100 6.08 -23.47 -18.19
N ALA A 101 5.11 -23.96 -18.98
CA ALA A 101 4.97 -25.38 -19.30
C ALA A 101 6.22 -25.99 -19.99
N THR A 102 7.13 -25.16 -20.49
CA THR A 102 8.36 -25.60 -21.17
C THR A 102 9.50 -25.99 -20.21
N GLU A 103 9.45 -25.60 -18.94
CA GLU A 103 10.47 -26.01 -17.94
C GLU A 103 10.22 -27.42 -17.38
N GLY A 104 9.03 -27.98 -17.59
CA GLY A 104 8.66 -29.33 -17.14
C GLY A 104 9.39 -30.49 -17.86
N ALA A 105 10.14 -30.23 -18.93
CA ALA A 105 10.85 -31.26 -19.70
C ALA A 105 12.35 -31.42 -19.33
N ALA A 106 12.92 -30.54 -18.50
CA ALA A 106 14.34 -30.59 -18.11
C ALA A 106 14.58 -31.22 -16.72
N HIS A 107 13.53 -31.49 -15.95
CA HIS A 107 13.64 -32.12 -14.63
C HIS A 107 12.89 -33.45 -14.59
N THR A 108 13.36 -34.41 -15.38
CA THR A 108 13.09 -35.83 -15.10
C THR A 108 13.75 -36.16 -13.75
N PRO A 109 13.06 -36.82 -12.81
CA PRO A 109 13.54 -36.96 -11.44
C PRO A 109 14.70 -37.96 -11.42
N ALA A 110 15.92 -37.45 -11.29
CA ALA A 110 17.00 -38.28 -10.79
C ALA A 110 16.66 -38.58 -9.32
N SER A 111 16.17 -39.79 -9.10
CA SER A 111 16.11 -40.43 -7.78
C SER A 111 17.46 -40.26 -7.10
N GLY A 112 17.51 -39.28 -6.21
CA GLY A 112 18.64 -38.92 -5.39
C GLY A 112 18.05 -38.16 -4.22
N ALA A 113 18.22 -38.70 -3.02
CA ALA A 113 17.87 -38.03 -1.78
C ALA A 113 18.64 -36.70 -1.71
N GLY A 114 18.00 -35.65 -2.23
CA GLY A 114 18.51 -34.30 -2.35
C GLY A 114 17.63 -33.39 -1.51
N THR A 115 18.19 -32.97 -0.39
CA THR A 115 17.79 -31.90 0.52
C THR A 115 17.51 -30.57 -0.20
N ASP A 116 16.37 -30.46 -0.88
CA ASP A 116 15.84 -29.16 -1.35
C ASP A 116 14.31 -29.09 -1.27
N ALA A 117 13.73 -29.88 -0.36
CA ALA A 117 12.39 -29.60 0.13
C ALA A 117 12.48 -28.34 0.99
N GLY A 118 12.17 -27.18 0.40
CA GLY A 118 11.99 -25.94 1.14
C GLY A 118 11.09 -26.15 2.37
N PRO A 119 11.11 -25.23 3.36
CA PRO A 119 10.50 -25.45 4.67
C PRO A 119 9.08 -25.99 4.56
N ALA A 120 8.79 -27.01 5.37
CA ALA A 120 7.47 -27.62 5.46
C ALA A 120 6.42 -26.54 5.81
N LEU A 121 5.19 -26.74 5.33
CA LEU A 121 4.08 -25.86 5.68
C LEU A 121 3.82 -25.90 7.18
N THR A 122 3.42 -24.77 7.76
CA THR A 122 2.88 -24.74 9.12
C THR A 122 1.44 -25.25 9.12
N ALA A 123 0.91 -25.64 10.29
CA ALA A 123 -0.48 -26.11 10.40
C ALA A 123 -1.49 -25.08 9.86
N ASP A 124 -1.28 -23.79 10.15
CA ASP A 124 -2.13 -22.71 9.63
C ASP A 124 -2.05 -22.57 8.11
N GLN A 125 -0.86 -22.77 7.54
CA GLN A 125 -0.68 -22.75 6.09
C GLN A 125 -1.31 -23.97 5.42
N GLU A 126 -1.30 -25.15 6.04
CA GLU A 126 -1.96 -26.34 5.52
C GLU A 126 -3.49 -26.18 5.50
N LEU A 127 -4.07 -25.53 6.51
CA LEU A 127 -5.51 -25.30 6.61
C LEU A 127 -6.07 -24.46 5.46
N VAL A 128 -5.29 -23.53 4.91
CA VAL A 128 -5.75 -22.65 3.81
C VAL A 128 -5.57 -23.25 2.42
N VAL A 129 -4.79 -24.34 2.27
CA VAL A 129 -4.50 -24.95 0.95
C VAL A 129 -5.78 -25.33 0.17
N PRO A 130 -6.80 -25.99 0.75
CA PRO A 130 -8.00 -26.35 0.00
C PRO A 130 -8.76 -25.14 -0.56
N GLU A 131 -8.80 -24.03 0.20
CA GLU A 131 -9.42 -22.79 -0.25
C GLU A 131 -8.61 -22.12 -1.36
N LEU A 132 -7.28 -22.12 -1.23
CA LEU A 132 -6.37 -21.62 -2.26
C LEU A 132 -6.53 -22.39 -3.58
N VAL A 133 -6.58 -23.72 -3.52
CA VAL A 133 -6.78 -24.57 -4.71
C VAL A 133 -8.07 -24.17 -5.44
N ARG A 134 -9.20 -24.12 -4.73
CA ARG A 134 -10.50 -23.75 -5.32
C ARG A 134 -10.50 -22.34 -5.90
N SER A 135 -9.90 -21.39 -5.18
CA SER A 135 -9.86 -19.98 -5.61
C SER A 135 -9.01 -19.80 -6.87
N ILE A 136 -7.83 -20.44 -6.90
CA ILE A 136 -6.91 -20.40 -8.03
C ILE A 136 -7.52 -21.11 -9.25
N GLU A 137 -8.11 -22.29 -9.07
CA GLU A 137 -8.73 -23.05 -10.18
C GLU A 137 -9.85 -22.26 -10.88
N THR A 138 -10.60 -21.48 -10.10
CA THR A 138 -11.74 -20.68 -10.59
C THR A 138 -11.28 -19.56 -11.53
N VAL A 139 -10.11 -18.97 -11.28
CA VAL A 139 -9.60 -17.83 -12.05
C VAL A 139 -8.64 -18.22 -13.15
N LEU A 140 -8.00 -19.39 -13.04
CA LEU A 140 -7.05 -19.86 -14.05
C LEU A 140 -7.78 -20.27 -15.35
N PRO A 141 -7.23 -19.91 -16.52
CA PRO A 141 -7.70 -20.43 -17.79
C PRO A 141 -7.50 -21.95 -17.84
N LEU A 142 -8.32 -22.66 -18.61
CA LEU A 142 -8.38 -24.12 -18.64
C LEU A 142 -7.01 -24.78 -18.86
N GLN A 143 -6.18 -24.17 -19.70
CA GLN A 143 -4.85 -24.64 -20.06
C GLN A 143 -3.88 -24.63 -18.86
N GLU A 144 -4.07 -23.73 -17.91
CA GLU A 144 -3.17 -23.52 -16.76
C GLU A 144 -3.63 -24.24 -15.51
N ARG A 145 -4.84 -24.84 -15.51
CA ARG A 145 -5.42 -25.49 -14.32
C ARG A 145 -4.59 -26.65 -13.79
N GLN A 146 -3.74 -27.25 -14.62
CA GLN A 146 -2.77 -28.27 -14.18
C GLN A 146 -1.80 -27.74 -13.12
N HIS A 147 -1.57 -26.42 -13.04
CA HIS A 147 -0.67 -25.79 -12.08
C HIS A 147 -1.35 -25.40 -10.77
N THR A 148 -2.66 -25.61 -10.63
CA THR A 148 -3.47 -25.12 -9.49
C THR A 148 -2.90 -25.58 -8.15
N GLU A 149 -2.67 -26.89 -7.96
CA GLU A 149 -2.18 -27.43 -6.69
C GLU A 149 -0.78 -26.92 -6.34
N THR A 150 0.12 -26.89 -7.34
CA THR A 150 1.47 -26.37 -7.16
C THR A 150 1.44 -24.89 -6.77
N LEU A 151 0.64 -24.08 -7.47
CA LEU A 151 0.47 -22.66 -7.17
C LEU A 151 -0.13 -22.45 -5.78
N ALA A 152 -1.13 -23.24 -5.38
CA ALA A 152 -1.70 -23.17 -4.04
C ALA A 152 -0.67 -23.47 -2.95
N LEU A 153 0.17 -24.49 -3.13
CA LEU A 153 1.24 -24.83 -2.19
C LEU A 153 2.33 -23.74 -2.15
N MET A 154 2.69 -23.16 -3.30
CA MET A 154 3.65 -22.06 -3.35
C MET A 154 3.11 -20.81 -2.64
N VAL A 155 1.84 -20.46 -2.89
CA VAL A 155 1.17 -19.34 -2.22
C VAL A 155 1.07 -19.61 -0.72
N ALA A 156 0.69 -20.82 -0.31
CA ALA A 156 0.59 -21.19 1.10
C ALA A 156 1.91 -20.99 1.85
N LYS A 157 3.05 -21.31 1.22
CA LYS A 157 4.37 -21.06 1.80
C LYS A 157 4.63 -19.57 2.02
N GLU A 158 4.14 -18.70 1.17
CA GLU A 158 4.37 -17.25 1.28
C GLU A 158 3.48 -16.56 2.33
N ILE A 159 2.48 -17.25 2.87
CA ILE A 159 1.57 -16.68 3.87
C ILE A 159 2.31 -16.51 5.21
N PRO A 160 2.50 -15.26 5.69
CA PRO A 160 3.02 -15.00 7.03
C PRO A 160 1.98 -15.36 8.10
N SER A 161 2.41 -15.55 9.35
CA SER A 161 1.44 -15.67 10.45
C SER A 161 0.74 -14.34 10.71
N ALA A 162 -0.51 -14.36 11.20
CA ALA A 162 -1.22 -13.14 11.57
C ALA A 162 -0.45 -12.32 12.63
N ALA A 163 0.22 -13.01 13.56
CA ALA A 163 1.06 -12.38 14.57
C ALA A 163 2.24 -11.60 13.96
N ASP A 164 2.88 -12.14 12.91
CA ASP A 164 3.97 -11.45 12.22
C ASP A 164 3.48 -10.20 11.49
N VAL A 165 2.31 -10.28 10.83
CA VAL A 165 1.69 -9.13 10.14
C VAL A 165 1.34 -8.03 11.14
N ILE A 166 0.69 -8.38 12.24
CA ILE A 166 0.29 -7.44 13.30
C ILE A 166 1.54 -6.82 13.93
N SER A 167 2.52 -7.63 14.32
CA SER A 167 3.76 -7.13 14.94
C SER A 167 4.52 -6.19 14.01
N SER A 168 4.59 -6.51 12.72
CA SER A 168 5.29 -5.69 11.72
C SER A 168 4.58 -4.35 11.48
N SER A 169 3.25 -4.36 11.45
CA SER A 169 2.42 -3.16 11.31
C SER A 169 2.53 -2.25 12.54
N ASP A 170 2.54 -2.83 13.73
CA ASP A 170 2.54 -2.08 14.98
C ASP A 170 3.91 -1.46 15.29
N ARG A 171 5.00 -2.08 14.81
CA ARG A 171 6.38 -1.58 14.93
C ARG A 171 6.69 -0.37 14.07
N VAL A 172 5.87 -0.07 13.06
CA VAL A 172 6.10 1.09 12.19
C VAL A 172 6.22 2.36 13.02
N THR A 173 7.18 3.22 12.69
CA THR A 173 7.34 4.51 13.34
C THR A 173 7.04 5.65 12.38
N LEU A 174 6.61 6.80 12.91
CA LEU A 174 6.37 7.99 12.10
C LEU A 174 7.64 8.44 11.35
N ALA A 175 8.81 8.31 11.97
CA ALA A 175 10.09 8.66 11.35
C ALA A 175 10.41 7.79 10.13
N GLU A 176 10.16 6.48 10.22
CA GLU A 176 10.36 5.57 9.08
C GLU A 176 9.39 5.86 7.94
N VAL A 177 8.13 6.19 8.26
CA VAL A 177 7.12 6.58 7.27
C VAL A 177 7.55 7.83 6.53
N ILE A 178 8.00 8.87 7.26
CA ILE A 178 8.50 10.11 6.66
C ILE A 178 9.70 9.83 5.76
N ALA A 179 10.71 9.12 6.27
CA ALA A 179 11.92 8.79 5.51
C ALA A 179 11.61 7.97 4.25
N HIS A 180 10.70 6.99 4.33
CA HIS A 180 10.26 6.22 3.17
C HIS A 180 9.54 7.11 2.16
N HIS A 181 8.64 7.98 2.64
CA HIS A 181 7.84 8.84 1.79
C HIS A 181 8.69 9.87 1.04
N GLU A 182 9.61 10.55 1.72
CA GLU A 182 10.55 11.50 1.12
C GLU A 182 11.42 10.81 0.06
N HIS A 183 12.02 9.67 0.39
CA HIS A 183 12.82 8.89 -0.57
C HIS A 183 12.00 8.43 -1.79
N ARG A 184 10.73 8.08 -1.59
CA ARG A 184 9.81 7.77 -2.68
C ARG A 184 9.59 9.00 -3.55
N MET A 185 9.32 10.17 -2.97
CA MET A 185 9.09 11.42 -3.69
C MET A 185 10.32 11.93 -4.42
N ASP A 186 11.52 11.77 -3.87
CA ASP A 186 12.78 12.13 -4.56
C ASP A 186 12.98 11.34 -5.85
N ARG A 187 12.51 10.08 -5.89
CA ARG A 187 12.51 9.25 -7.10
C ARG A 187 11.45 9.66 -8.12
N TYR A 188 10.37 10.31 -7.68
CA TYR A 188 9.39 10.93 -8.54
C TYR A 188 9.81 12.38 -8.79
N THR A 189 10.77 12.61 -9.68
CA THR A 189 11.05 13.99 -10.14
C THR A 189 9.76 14.54 -10.75
N PRO A 190 9.10 15.55 -10.15
CA PRO A 190 7.90 16.09 -10.75
C PRO A 190 8.29 16.70 -12.11
N MET A 191 7.59 16.33 -13.18
CA MET A 191 7.66 17.09 -14.42
C MET A 191 7.51 18.58 -14.06
N PRO A 192 8.40 19.47 -14.52
CA PRO A 192 8.34 20.86 -14.11
C PRO A 192 6.99 21.44 -14.50
N VAL A 193 6.16 21.74 -13.50
CA VAL A 193 4.84 22.35 -13.69
C VAL A 193 5.05 23.75 -14.29
N PRO A 194 4.34 24.11 -15.38
CA PRO A 194 4.43 25.43 -15.98
C PRO A 194 4.22 26.53 -14.93
N ALA A 195 5.01 27.61 -15.02
CA ALA A 195 5.02 28.69 -14.03
C ALA A 195 3.65 29.34 -13.77
N SER A 196 2.70 29.20 -14.70
CA SER A 196 1.32 29.72 -14.60
C SER A 196 0.45 29.05 -13.53
N ILE A 197 0.80 27.84 -13.08
CA ILE A 197 0.01 27.09 -12.07
C ILE A 197 0.53 27.35 -10.63
N ARG A 198 1.78 27.81 -10.50
CA ARG A 198 2.46 27.99 -9.20
C ARG A 198 1.86 29.08 -8.28
N LEU A 199 0.95 29.92 -8.80
CA LEU A 199 0.32 30.99 -8.03
C LEU A 199 -0.95 30.55 -7.29
N ALA A 200 -1.56 29.40 -7.63
CA ALA A 200 -2.77 28.92 -6.96
C ALA A 200 -2.47 28.22 -5.61
N GLU A 201 -1.28 27.64 -5.44
CA GLU A 201 -0.90 26.89 -4.24
C GLU A 201 -0.49 27.76 -3.05
N LEU A 202 -0.37 29.09 -3.24
CA LEU A 202 -0.01 30.04 -2.18
C LEU A 202 -1.23 30.62 -1.44
N SER A 203 -2.45 30.30 -1.87
CA SER A 203 -3.66 31.00 -1.40
C SER A 203 -4.44 30.27 -0.31
N PHE A 204 -4.07 29.03 0.04
CA PHE A 204 -4.79 28.26 1.06
C PHE A 204 -3.82 27.53 1.99
N PRO A 205 -3.96 27.68 3.32
CA PRO A 205 -3.23 26.83 4.24
C PRO A 205 -3.71 25.39 4.01
N GLN A 206 -2.77 24.52 3.63
CA GLN A 206 -3.04 23.10 3.35
C GLN A 206 -3.49 22.33 4.61
N HIS A 207 -3.39 22.93 5.81
CA HIS A 207 -3.77 22.33 7.07
C HIS A 207 -4.72 23.23 7.86
N ALA A 208 -5.86 22.69 8.29
CA ALA A 208 -6.88 23.41 9.06
C ALA A 208 -6.35 24.02 10.38
N ARG A 209 -5.34 23.39 11.00
CA ARG A 209 -4.72 23.89 12.24
C ARG A 209 -3.65 24.96 12.02
N ALA A 210 -2.97 24.94 10.88
CA ALA A 210 -2.03 26.02 10.49
C ALA A 210 -2.79 27.34 10.25
N ALA A 211 -4.04 27.27 9.82
CA ALA A 211 -4.93 28.43 9.69
C ALA A 211 -5.29 29.09 11.04
N LEU A 212 -5.23 28.36 12.15
CA LEU A 212 -5.61 28.87 13.48
C LEU A 212 -4.48 29.61 14.22
N HIS A 213 -3.23 29.50 13.75
CA HIS A 213 -2.06 30.09 14.41
C HIS A 213 -1.46 31.30 13.66
N HIS A 214 -1.97 31.63 12.46
CA HIS A 214 -1.56 32.85 11.74
C HIS A 214 -2.50 34.03 12.05
N SER A 215 -2.43 34.55 13.27
CA SER A 215 -2.72 35.97 13.51
C SER A 215 -1.38 36.72 13.38
N PRO A 216 -1.18 37.55 12.33
CA PRO A 216 0.02 38.37 12.24
C PRO A 216 -0.13 39.57 13.19
N ASP A 217 0.16 39.35 14.47
CA ASP A 217 0.48 40.43 15.40
C ASP A 217 1.97 40.76 15.27
N ASN A 218 2.28 41.67 14.34
CA ASN A 218 3.33 42.70 14.43
C ASN A 218 3.72 43.18 13.03
N THR A 219 3.39 44.43 12.69
CA THR A 219 4.41 45.50 12.57
C THR A 219 3.77 46.87 12.29
N SER A 220 3.93 47.75 13.27
CA SER A 220 4.26 49.18 13.19
C SER A 220 3.99 49.94 11.87
N ALA A 221 3.08 50.92 11.93
CA ALA A 221 3.05 52.03 10.99
C ALA A 221 3.66 53.27 11.66
N GLY A 222 4.92 53.59 11.30
CA GLY A 222 5.52 54.89 11.59
C GLY A 222 4.87 56.03 10.78
N PRO A 223 4.84 57.27 11.29
CA PRO A 223 4.12 58.36 10.64
C PRO A 223 4.99 58.98 9.52
N ALA A 224 4.50 58.97 8.29
CA ALA A 224 5.11 59.72 7.20
C ALA A 224 4.05 60.57 6.47
N GLY A 225 4.10 61.87 6.76
CA GLY A 225 3.91 62.95 5.79
C GLY A 225 2.54 63.09 5.12
N THR A 226 1.65 63.87 5.74
CA THR A 226 0.54 64.52 5.03
C THR A 226 1.08 65.67 4.16
N ALA A 227 1.27 65.40 2.86
CA ALA A 227 1.34 66.44 1.84
C ALA A 227 -0.06 66.67 1.25
N ARG A 228 -0.60 67.88 1.47
CA ARG A 228 -1.84 68.39 0.84
C ARG A 228 -1.65 68.58 -0.66
N SER A 229 -2.69 68.31 -1.46
CA SER A 229 -3.21 69.31 -2.42
C SER A 229 -4.63 69.00 -2.93
N HIS A 230 -5.47 70.04 -2.82
CA HIS A 230 -6.71 70.46 -3.49
C HIS A 230 -7.38 69.61 -4.60
N HIS A 231 -8.70 69.44 -4.48
CA HIS A 231 -9.71 69.62 -5.54
C HIS A 231 -11.09 69.82 -4.88
N VAL A 232 -11.60 71.05 -4.71
CA VAL A 232 -12.54 71.82 -5.56
C VAL A 232 -13.73 70.99 -6.08
N VAL A 233 -14.89 71.27 -5.49
CA VAL A 233 -16.25 70.89 -5.93
C VAL A 233 -16.76 71.97 -6.90
N PRO A 234 -17.41 71.62 -8.02
CA PRO A 234 -18.39 72.48 -8.65
C PRO A 234 -19.80 71.93 -8.43
N ASP A 235 -20.62 72.81 -7.89
CA ASP A 235 -22.07 72.77 -7.83
C ASP A 235 -22.64 73.27 -9.17
N LEU A 236 -23.71 72.63 -9.67
CA LEU A 236 -24.62 73.20 -10.68
C LEU A 236 -25.90 72.37 -10.77
N GLU A 237 -26.87 72.79 -9.97
CA GLU A 237 -28.30 72.97 -10.27
C GLU A 237 -28.94 72.11 -11.38
N ARG A 238 -29.87 71.24 -10.98
CA ARG A 238 -31.29 71.32 -11.33
C ARG A 238 -32.17 70.44 -10.45
#